data_AF-A0A841N6Y3-F1
#
_entry.id   AF-A0A841N6Y3-F1
#
_cell.length_a   1.000
_cell.length_b   1.000
_cell.length_c   1.000
_cell.angle_alpha   90.00
_cell.angle_beta   90.00
_cell.angle_gamma   90.00
#
_symmetry.space_group_name_H-M   'P 1'
#
loop_
_entity.id
_entity.type
_entity.pdbx_description
1 polymer ?
#
loop_
_entity_poly.entity_id
_entity_poly.type
_entity_poly.pdbx_seq_one_letter_code
_entity_poly.pdbx_strand_id
1 'polypeptide(L)'
;MEWSTSNKNNRKMTVINGGHFSNLAGFYDEVSSVLMKDADWKVGTLDGFDDILYGGFGVFENDEEIEMIWKESQKSEKDLGFDATRSFYENKISQGKPFNIDLIQHKLDELVSGKGQTLFDILVEIIESHQNITLILD
;
A
#
# COMPACT_ATOMS: atom_id res chain seq x y z
N MET A 1 -24.56 11.90 40.11
CA MET A 1 -23.45 12.37 39.26
C MET A 1 -23.33 11.40 38.12
N GLU A 2 -23.92 11.73 36.98
CA GLU A 2 -23.80 10.93 35.75
C GLU A 2 -22.46 11.30 35.12
N TRP A 3 -21.49 10.38 35.16
CA TRP A 3 -20.32 10.46 34.29
C TRP A 3 -20.74 9.89 32.94
N SER A 4 -21.10 10.79 32.03
CA SER A 4 -21.29 10.46 30.62
C SER A 4 -19.93 10.03 30.02
N THR A 5 -19.79 8.74 29.77
CA THR A 5 -18.73 8.14 28.96
C THR A 5 -18.84 8.66 27.53
N SER A 6 -18.14 9.76 27.23
CA SER A 6 -17.89 10.15 25.85
C SER A 6 -16.76 9.26 25.33
N ASN A 7 -17.09 8.04 24.92
CA ASN A 7 -16.17 7.19 24.19
C ASN A 7 -16.08 7.73 22.75
N LYS A 8 -15.34 8.83 22.55
CA LYS A 8 -14.87 9.22 21.23
C LYS A 8 -13.77 8.23 20.85
N ASN A 9 -14.15 7.14 20.18
CA ASN A 9 -13.22 6.38 19.36
C ASN A 9 -12.71 7.32 18.26
N ASN A 10 -11.68 8.09 18.59
CA ASN A 10 -11.08 9.10 17.75
C ASN A 10 -10.09 8.42 16.79
N ARG A 11 -10.52 7.33 16.12
CA ARG A 11 -9.68 6.62 15.15
C ARG A 11 -9.28 7.60 14.07
N LYS A 12 -7.98 7.69 13.80
CA LYS A 12 -7.48 8.54 12.73
C LYS A 12 -7.89 7.92 11.41
N MET A 13 -8.58 8.70 10.58
CA MET A 13 -8.99 8.29 9.25
C MET A 13 -8.03 8.84 8.22
N THR A 14 -7.59 7.98 7.32
CA THR A 14 -6.77 8.34 6.16
C THR A 14 -7.41 7.83 4.88
N VAL A 15 -7.24 8.55 3.78
CA VAL A 15 -7.88 8.24 2.50
C VAL A 15 -6.83 8.16 1.41
N ILE A 16 -6.72 7.00 0.76
CA ILE A 16 -5.98 6.80 -0.48
C ILE A 16 -6.98 6.94 -1.62
N ASN A 17 -6.80 7.89 -2.53
CA ASN A 17 -7.70 8.07 -3.66
C ASN A 17 -7.16 7.40 -4.93
N GLY A 18 -7.74 6.26 -5.29
CA GLY A 18 -7.46 5.51 -6.52
C GLY A 18 -7.67 6.30 -7.81
N GLY A 19 -8.42 7.40 -7.77
CA GLY A 19 -8.59 8.31 -8.90
C GLY A 19 -7.35 9.13 -9.23
N HIS A 20 -6.38 9.26 -8.31
CA HIS A 20 -5.19 10.09 -8.49
C HIS A 20 -4.02 9.39 -9.19
N PHE A 21 -4.07 8.06 -9.36
CA PHE A 21 -2.99 7.29 -9.97
C PHE A 21 -3.52 6.21 -10.91
N SER A 22 -2.65 5.70 -11.78
CA SER A 22 -2.96 4.57 -12.67
C SER A 22 -1.78 3.60 -12.81
N ASN A 23 -0.79 3.71 -11.91
CA ASN A 23 0.39 2.88 -11.87
C ASN A 23 1.03 2.95 -10.47
N LEU A 24 1.99 2.05 -10.20
CA LEU A 24 2.61 1.90 -8.89
C LEU A 24 3.38 3.15 -8.42
N ALA A 25 4.00 3.89 -9.34
CA ALA A 25 4.71 5.13 -8.98
C ALA A 25 3.73 6.20 -8.51
N GLY A 26 2.59 6.35 -9.20
CA GLY A 26 1.52 7.25 -8.77
C GLY A 26 0.88 6.82 -7.45
N PHE A 27 0.76 5.52 -7.19
CA PHE A 27 0.34 5.02 -5.88
C PHE A 27 1.32 5.47 -4.78
N TYR A 28 2.63 5.35 -5.00
CA TYR A 28 3.63 5.83 -4.04
C TYR A 28 3.57 7.34 -3.80
N ASP A 29 3.30 8.12 -4.85
CA ASP A 29 3.10 9.56 -4.73
C ASP A 29 1.87 9.89 -3.86
N GLU A 30 0.75 9.20 -4.07
CA GLU A 30 -0.48 9.37 -3.29
C GLU A 30 -0.26 9.04 -1.81
N VAL A 31 0.28 7.85 -1.50
CA VAL A 31 0.50 7.45 -0.09
C VAL A 31 1.54 8.34 0.59
N SER A 32 2.55 8.83 -0.12
CA SER A 32 3.49 9.81 0.44
C SER A 32 2.77 11.12 0.77
N SER A 33 1.93 11.63 -0.12
CA SER A 33 1.16 12.85 0.13
C SER A 33 0.17 12.73 1.28
N VAL A 34 -0.37 11.54 1.50
CA VAL A 34 -1.42 11.28 2.50
C VAL A 34 -0.81 10.94 3.87
N LEU A 35 0.19 10.06 3.90
CA LEU A 35 0.74 9.48 5.12
C LEU A 35 2.04 10.15 5.59
N MET A 36 2.77 10.82 4.68
CA MET A 36 4.08 11.40 4.96
C MET A 36 4.10 12.93 4.83
N LYS A 37 2.94 13.59 4.81
CA LYS A 37 2.83 15.06 4.56
C LYS A 37 3.66 15.93 5.52
N ASP A 38 3.93 15.44 6.73
CA ASP A 38 4.66 16.14 7.79
C ASP A 38 6.13 15.68 7.90
N ALA A 39 6.58 14.83 6.96
CA ALA A 39 7.91 14.25 6.91
C ALA A 39 8.60 14.56 5.57
N ASP A 40 9.92 14.75 5.60
CA ASP A 40 10.74 14.90 4.39
C ASP A 40 11.15 13.52 3.84
N TRP A 41 10.16 12.66 3.59
CA TRP A 41 10.38 11.32 3.04
C TRP A 41 9.29 10.95 2.03
N LYS A 42 9.70 10.22 0.98
CA LYS A 42 8.85 9.78 -0.12
C LYS A 42 9.01 8.28 -0.34
N VAL A 43 7.87 7.60 -0.44
CA VAL A 43 7.81 6.17 -0.75
C VAL A 43 8.24 5.94 -2.19
N GLY A 44 9.00 4.88 -2.44
CA GLY A 44 9.42 4.49 -3.80
C GLY A 44 9.57 2.99 -4.01
N THR A 45 9.30 2.18 -2.99
CA THR A 45 9.42 0.71 -2.99
C THR A 45 8.30 0.10 -2.18
N LEU A 46 8.05 -1.20 -2.37
CA LEU A 46 7.09 -1.96 -1.56
C LEU A 46 7.54 -2.00 -0.09
N ASP A 47 8.84 -2.25 0.15
CA ASP A 47 9.41 -2.25 1.51
C ASP A 47 9.26 -0.87 2.17
N GLY A 48 9.50 0.22 1.43
CA GLY A 48 9.30 1.56 1.95
C GLY A 48 7.83 1.90 2.18
N PHE A 49 6.90 1.27 1.46
CA PHE A 49 5.48 1.38 1.74
C PHE A 49 5.13 0.63 3.02
N ASP A 50 5.62 -0.60 3.19
CA ASP A 50 5.43 -1.38 4.42
C ASP A 50 6.01 -0.66 5.65
N ASP A 51 7.21 -0.08 5.52
CA ASP A 51 7.87 0.67 6.59
C ASP A 51 7.01 1.82 7.11
N ILE A 52 6.38 2.62 6.23
CA ILE A 52 5.57 3.77 6.66
C ILE A 52 4.30 3.39 7.41
N LEU A 53 3.85 2.13 7.28
CA LEU A 53 2.64 1.64 7.94
C LEU A 53 2.84 1.32 9.42
N TYR A 54 4.09 1.20 9.89
CA TYR A 54 4.39 1.05 11.32
C TYR A 54 4.14 2.33 12.14
N GLY A 55 4.10 3.50 11.49
CA GLY A 55 3.88 4.79 12.14
C GLY A 55 5.13 5.40 12.80
N GLY A 56 4.95 6.49 13.54
CA GLY A 56 5.99 7.14 14.37
C GLY A 56 6.82 8.22 13.68
N PHE A 57 6.60 8.47 12.39
CA PHE A 57 7.27 9.54 11.63
C PHE A 57 6.40 10.15 10.53
N GLY A 58 5.20 9.62 10.30
CA GLY A 58 4.22 10.14 9.35
C GLY A 58 3.06 10.83 10.06
N VAL A 59 1.87 10.72 9.49
CA VAL A 59 0.66 11.33 10.05
C VAL A 59 0.09 10.59 11.26
N PHE A 60 0.62 9.43 11.65
CA PHE A 60 0.19 8.65 12.81
C PHE A 60 1.37 8.07 13.61
N GLU A 61 1.13 7.88 14.90
CA GLU A 61 2.11 7.35 15.86
C GLU A 61 2.19 5.83 15.83
N ASN A 62 3.24 5.26 16.43
CA ASN A 62 3.33 3.82 16.64
C ASN A 62 2.12 3.33 17.45
N ASP A 63 1.57 2.17 17.07
CA ASP A 63 0.42 1.54 17.73
C ASP A 63 -0.90 2.35 17.73
N GLU A 64 -0.98 3.43 16.95
CA GLU A 64 -2.23 4.19 16.78
C GLU A 64 -3.23 3.41 15.91
N GLU A 65 -4.46 3.18 16.40
CA GLU A 65 -5.52 2.58 15.60
C GLU A 65 -5.96 3.54 14.47
N ILE A 66 -5.80 3.11 13.22
CA ILE A 66 -6.16 3.89 12.05
C ILE A 66 -7.17 3.16 11.16
N GLU A 67 -8.04 3.95 10.53
CA GLU A 67 -8.93 3.49 9.47
C GLU A 67 -8.42 4.05 8.14
N MET A 68 -8.08 3.16 7.22
CA MET A 68 -7.59 3.51 5.89
C MET A 68 -8.68 3.20 4.86
N ILE A 69 -9.20 4.24 4.24
CA ILE A 69 -10.17 4.11 3.15
C ILE A 69 -9.42 4.21 1.82
N TRP A 70 -9.46 3.16 1.03
CA TRP A 70 -8.98 3.18 -0.35
C TRP A 70 -10.18 3.40 -1.27
N LYS A 71 -10.38 4.65 -1.69
CA LYS A 71 -11.45 5.04 -2.60
C LYS A 71 -11.10 4.72 -4.05
N GLU A 72 -12.12 4.39 -4.84
CA GLU A 72 -11.95 3.92 -6.21
C GLU A 72 -11.02 2.70 -6.29
N SER A 73 -11.07 1.84 -5.28
CA SER A 73 -10.24 0.64 -5.14
C SER A 73 -10.39 -0.31 -6.33
N GLN A 74 -11.59 -0.46 -6.90
CA GLN A 74 -11.83 -1.26 -8.13
C GLN A 74 -11.11 -0.70 -9.36
N LYS A 75 -10.88 0.61 -9.42
CA LYS A 75 -10.07 1.22 -10.48
C LYS A 75 -8.60 0.89 -10.24
N SER A 76 -8.12 1.01 -9.01
CA SER A 76 -6.77 0.63 -8.62
C SER A 76 -6.49 -0.86 -8.87
N GLU A 77 -7.45 -1.75 -8.61
CA GLU A 77 -7.35 -3.18 -8.89
C GLU A 77 -7.09 -3.46 -10.37
N LYS A 78 -7.76 -2.73 -11.27
CA LYS A 78 -7.54 -2.83 -12.72
C LYS A 78 -6.18 -2.24 -13.12
N ASP A 79 -5.87 -1.05 -12.63
CA ASP A 79 -4.66 -0.30 -12.99
C ASP A 79 -3.37 -0.97 -12.45
N LEU A 80 -3.45 -1.60 -11.27
CA LEU A 80 -2.36 -2.32 -10.60
C LEU A 80 -2.51 -3.85 -10.72
N GLY A 81 -3.34 -4.31 -11.66
CA GLY A 81 -3.61 -5.72 -11.92
C GLY A 81 -2.50 -6.43 -12.69
N PHE A 82 -2.88 -7.44 -13.46
CA PHE A 82 -1.96 -8.35 -14.16
C PHE A 82 -0.88 -7.63 -14.99
N ASP A 83 -1.27 -6.71 -15.88
CA ASP A 83 -0.32 -6.09 -16.83
C ASP A 83 0.71 -5.20 -16.13
N ALA A 84 0.29 -4.44 -15.11
CA ALA A 84 1.18 -3.62 -14.30
C ALA A 84 2.16 -4.48 -13.49
N THR A 85 1.66 -5.57 -12.91
CA THR A 85 2.46 -6.51 -12.11
C THR A 85 3.49 -7.24 -12.98
N ARG A 86 3.07 -7.69 -14.16
CA ARG A 86 3.96 -8.29 -15.15
C ARG A 86 5.08 -7.32 -15.55
N SER A 87 4.72 -6.10 -15.92
CA SER A 87 5.69 -5.06 -16.28
C SER A 87 6.66 -4.76 -15.13
N PHE A 88 6.17 -4.75 -13.89
CA PHE A 88 7.00 -4.56 -12.70
C PHE A 88 8.05 -5.67 -12.54
N TYR A 89 7.66 -6.95 -12.67
CA TYR A 89 8.62 -8.05 -12.59
C TYR A 89 9.59 -8.09 -13.78
N GLU A 90 9.10 -7.91 -15.01
CA GLU A 90 9.93 -7.85 -16.21
C GLU A 90 10.98 -6.72 -16.11
N ASN A 91 10.60 -5.55 -15.61
CA ASN A 91 11.54 -4.44 -15.38
C ASN A 91 12.61 -4.80 -14.36
N LYS A 92 12.25 -5.43 -13.23
CA LYS A 92 13.25 -5.86 -12.23
C LYS A 92 14.20 -6.92 -12.77
N ILE A 93 13.68 -7.86 -13.57
CA ILE A 93 14.49 -8.88 -14.27
C ILE A 93 15.47 -8.21 -15.23
N SER A 94 14.99 -7.24 -16.03
CA SER A 94 15.82 -6.51 -16.98
C SER A 94 16.89 -5.64 -16.30
N GLN A 95 16.62 -5.11 -15.09
CA GLN A 95 17.59 -4.31 -14.34
C GLN A 95 18.73 -5.17 -13.77
N GLY A 96 18.48 -6.43 -13.44
CA GLY A 96 19.50 -7.31 -12.87
C GLY A 96 19.80 -6.98 -11.42
N LYS A 97 21.09 -6.91 -11.05
CA LYS A 97 21.50 -6.56 -9.68
C LYS A 97 20.99 -5.15 -9.33
N PRO A 98 20.51 -4.93 -8.09
CA PRO A 98 20.65 -5.78 -6.90
C PRO A 98 19.58 -6.85 -6.72
N PHE A 99 18.65 -7.01 -7.66
CA PHE A 99 17.52 -7.92 -7.50
C PHE A 99 17.90 -9.39 -7.63
N ASN A 100 17.20 -10.23 -6.88
CA ASN A 100 17.25 -11.69 -7.05
C ASN A 100 16.38 -12.08 -8.25
N ILE A 101 17.01 -12.24 -9.42
CA ILE A 101 16.33 -12.46 -10.69
C ILE A 101 15.59 -13.80 -10.71
N ASP A 102 16.15 -14.86 -10.12
CA ASP A 102 15.52 -16.17 -10.08
C ASP A 102 14.21 -16.13 -9.26
N LEU A 103 14.24 -15.45 -8.11
CA LEU A 103 13.05 -15.26 -7.28
C LEU A 103 11.97 -14.45 -8.02
N ILE A 104 12.35 -13.40 -8.74
CA ILE A 104 11.40 -12.54 -9.44
C ILE A 104 10.83 -13.26 -10.67
N GLN A 105 11.65 -14.03 -11.39
CA GLN A 105 11.18 -14.87 -12.48
C GLN A 105 10.15 -15.88 -11.99
N HIS A 106 10.39 -16.50 -10.82
CA HIS A 106 9.41 -17.40 -10.22
C HIS A 106 8.07 -16.69 -9.92
N LYS A 107 8.11 -15.49 -9.32
CA LYS A 107 6.90 -14.69 -9.09
C LYS A 107 6.17 -14.31 -10.39
N LEU A 108 6.92 -14.00 -11.45
CA LEU A 108 6.36 -13.73 -12.77
C LEU A 108 5.69 -14.98 -13.36
N ASP A 109 6.30 -16.15 -13.23
CA ASP A 109 5.73 -17.42 -13.70
C ASP A 109 4.44 -17.77 -12.93
N GLU A 110 4.41 -17.55 -11.62
CA GLU A 110 3.22 -17.72 -10.79
C GLU A 110 2.11 -16.77 -11.23
N LEU A 111 2.41 -15.49 -11.44
CA LEU A 111 1.47 -14.49 -11.94
C LEU A 111 0.89 -14.92 -13.30
N VAL A 112 1.73 -15.31 -14.26
CA VAL A 112 1.31 -15.76 -15.61
C VAL A 112 0.46 -17.03 -15.54
N SER A 113 0.71 -17.92 -14.58
CA SER A 113 -0.08 -19.12 -14.37
C SER A 113 -1.42 -18.89 -13.63
N GLY A 114 -1.71 -17.64 -13.24
CA GLY A 114 -2.91 -17.25 -12.49
C GLY A 114 -2.88 -17.67 -11.02
N LYS A 115 -1.69 -17.93 -10.47
CA LYS A 115 -1.47 -18.34 -9.07
C LYS A 115 -0.78 -17.28 -8.22
N GLY A 116 -0.10 -16.34 -8.88
CA GLY A 116 0.59 -15.23 -8.23
C GLY A 116 -0.32 -14.04 -7.99
N GLN A 117 0.09 -13.20 -7.04
CA GLN A 117 -0.60 -11.96 -6.68
C GLN A 117 -0.30 -10.83 -7.66
N THR A 118 -1.27 -9.93 -7.83
CA THR A 118 -1.07 -8.64 -8.49
C THR A 118 -0.42 -7.63 -7.53
N LEU A 119 0.04 -6.50 -8.06
CA LEU A 119 0.50 -5.38 -7.23
C LEU A 119 -0.63 -4.87 -6.33
N PHE A 120 -1.87 -4.86 -6.79
CA PHE A 120 -3.01 -4.51 -5.94
C PHE A 120 -3.13 -5.47 -4.75
N ASP A 121 -3.10 -6.78 -5.00
CA ASP A 121 -3.18 -7.80 -3.94
C ASP A 121 -2.03 -7.67 -2.94
N ILE A 122 -0.81 -7.44 -3.43
CA ILE A 122 0.38 -7.26 -2.58
C ILE A 122 0.23 -6.01 -1.69
N LEU A 123 -0.26 -4.90 -2.24
CA LEU A 123 -0.45 -3.66 -1.48
C LEU A 123 -1.53 -3.82 -0.42
N VAL A 124 -2.63 -4.50 -0.74
CA VAL A 124 -3.68 -4.85 0.22
C VAL A 124 -3.13 -5.74 1.32
N GLU A 125 -2.40 -6.81 0.97
CA GLU A 125 -1.78 -7.71 1.96
C GLU A 125 -0.81 -6.97 2.88
N ILE A 126 0.01 -6.07 2.33
CA ILE A 126 0.90 -5.22 3.15
C ILE A 126 0.07 -4.44 4.18
N ILE A 127 -0.98 -3.74 3.76
CA ILE A 127 -1.82 -2.95 4.67
C ILE A 127 -2.48 -3.85 5.74
N GLU A 128 -3.06 -4.97 5.33
CA GLU A 128 -3.76 -5.90 6.23
C GLU A 128 -2.82 -6.66 7.18
N SER A 129 -1.52 -6.72 6.88
CA SER A 129 -0.52 -7.32 7.77
C SER A 129 -0.28 -6.48 9.04
N HIS A 130 -0.66 -5.20 9.02
CA HIS A 130 -0.56 -4.27 10.16
C HIS A 130 -1.83 -4.31 11.01
N GLN A 131 -1.74 -4.90 12.20
CA GLN A 131 -2.89 -5.15 13.09
C GLN A 131 -3.64 -3.88 13.54
N ASN A 132 -2.96 -2.73 13.53
CA ASN A 132 -3.52 -1.46 13.97
C ASN A 132 -4.24 -0.71 12.82
N ILE A 133 -4.23 -1.26 11.60
CA ILE A 133 -4.87 -0.68 10.42
C ILE A 133 -6.12 -1.47 10.07
N THR A 134 -7.26 -0.77 10.00
CA THR A 134 -8.46 -1.31 9.36
C THR A 134 -8.57 -0.75 7.95
N LEU A 135 -8.43 -1.61 6.93
CA LEU A 135 -8.58 -1.24 5.53
C LEU A 135 -10.05 -1.35 5.10
N ILE A 136 -10.54 -0.32 4.40
CA ILE A 136 -11.85 -0.29 3.75
C ILE A 136 -11.63 -0.01 2.26
N LEU A 137 -12.04 -0.96 1.41
CA LEU A 137 -12.04 -0.80 -0.03
C LEU A 137 -13.40 -0.22 -0.46
N ASP A 138 -13.40 0.99 -1.02
CA ASP A 138 -14.56 1.76 -1.53
C ASP A 138 -14.38 2.06 -3.02
#